data_AF-A0A522HHZ8-F1
#
_entry.id   AF-A0A522HHZ8-F1
#
_cell.length_a   1.000
_cell.length_b   1.000
_cell.length_c   1.000
_cell.angle_alpha   90.00
_cell.angle_beta   90.00
_cell.angle_gamma   90.00
#
_symmetry.space_group_name_H-M   'P 1'
#
loop_
_entity.id
_entity.type
_entity.pdbx_description
1 polymer ?
#
loop_
_entity_poly.entity_id
_entity_poly.type
_entity_poly.pdbx_seq_one_letter_code
_entity_poly.pdbx_strand_id
1 'polypeptide(L)'
;MNLHQIVSGAIGSVNPFIPIIVQQSTGYTQDANFHRVPTYNNIPTTGQVQALTGKDLRQLEALNVQGVNEAVYLNGNFEGVFRVLGKGGDLLIFNGYTYLVMAVLERWSDWCKLAVVMQMDSTP
;
A
#
# COMPACT_ATOMS: atom_id res chain seq x y z
N MET A 1 -6.38 -2.37 21.96
CA MET A 1 -7.80 -2.59 21.62
C MET A 1 -7.93 -2.42 20.11
N ASN A 2 -8.37 -3.47 19.40
CA ASN A 2 -8.49 -3.44 17.93
C ASN A 2 -9.86 -2.86 17.56
N LEU A 3 -9.96 -1.53 17.55
CA LEU A 3 -11.20 -0.82 17.25
C LEU A 3 -11.68 -1.15 15.82
N HIS A 4 -10.73 -1.35 14.90
CA HIS A 4 -10.98 -1.69 13.49
C HIS A 4 -11.76 -3.00 13.34
N GLN A 5 -11.38 -4.07 14.07
CA GLN A 5 -12.13 -5.34 14.10
C GLN A 5 -13.54 -5.16 14.64
N ILE A 6 -13.72 -4.34 15.69
CA ILE A 6 -15.02 -4.08 16.31
C ILE A 6 -15.98 -3.36 15.35
N VAL A 7 -15.49 -2.39 14.57
CA VAL A 7 -16.33 -1.63 13.63
C VAL A 7 -16.39 -2.23 12.21
N SER A 8 -15.58 -3.24 11.91
CA SER A 8 -15.44 -3.84 10.57
C SER A 8 -16.76 -4.30 9.95
N GLY A 9 -17.70 -4.85 10.75
CA GLY A 9 -19.01 -5.29 10.27
C GLY A 9 -19.92 -4.16 9.81
N ALA A 10 -19.91 -3.02 10.51
CA ALA A 10 -20.69 -1.85 10.11
C ALA A 10 -20.07 -1.16 8.88
N ILE A 11 -18.74 -1.06 8.85
CA ILE A 11 -18.02 -0.47 7.71
C ILE A 11 -18.18 -1.34 6.46
N GLY A 12 -18.13 -2.67 6.58
CA GLY A 12 -18.26 -3.59 5.45
C GLY A 12 -19.59 -3.48 4.69
N SER A 13 -20.65 -2.94 5.31
CA SER A 13 -21.92 -2.68 4.64
C SER A 13 -21.89 -1.46 3.70
N VAL A 14 -20.95 -0.54 3.91
CA VAL A 14 -20.79 0.70 3.15
C VAL A 14 -19.53 0.65 2.26
N ASN A 15 -18.45 0.05 2.77
CA ASN A 15 -17.19 -0.17 2.08
C ASN A 15 -16.69 -1.59 2.36
N PRO A 16 -17.06 -2.57 1.51
CA PRO A 16 -16.67 -3.96 1.70
C PRO A 16 -15.15 -4.16 1.73
N PHE A 17 -14.70 -5.14 2.52
CA PHE A 17 -13.31 -5.58 2.45
C PHE A 17 -13.06 -6.30 1.13
N ILE A 18 -12.04 -5.88 0.40
CA ILE A 18 -11.60 -6.50 -0.84
C ILE A 18 -10.32 -7.33 -0.59
N PRO A 19 -10.09 -8.39 -1.37
CA PRO A 19 -8.80 -9.08 -1.37
C PRO A 19 -7.71 -8.17 -1.95
N ILE A 20 -6.57 -8.12 -1.27
CA ILE A 20 -5.40 -7.33 -1.67
C ILE A 20 -4.16 -8.21 -1.56
N ILE A 21 -3.28 -8.15 -2.56
CA ILE A 21 -1.96 -8.79 -2.50
C ILE A 21 -0.93 -7.71 -2.21
N VAL A 22 -0.20 -7.86 -1.11
CA VAL A 22 0.98 -7.03 -0.80
C VAL A 22 2.20 -7.69 -1.42
N GLN A 23 2.86 -7.01 -2.33
CA GLN A 23 4.19 -7.39 -2.81
C GLN A 23 5.23 -6.68 -1.95
N GLN A 24 5.67 -7.34 -0.89
CA GLN A 24 6.69 -6.81 0.00
C GLN A 24 8.05 -6.92 -0.67
N SER A 25 8.76 -5.81 -0.84
CA SER A 25 10.08 -5.78 -1.47
C SER A 25 11.10 -6.54 -0.62
N THR A 26 11.75 -7.54 -1.22
CA THR A 26 12.80 -8.36 -0.60
C THR A 26 14.20 -8.00 -1.10
N GLY A 27 14.31 -6.96 -1.95
CA GLY A 27 15.57 -6.51 -2.54
C GLY A 27 15.52 -6.56 -4.06
N TYR A 28 16.66 -6.92 -4.66
CA TYR A 28 16.78 -7.05 -6.11
C TYR A 28 17.78 -8.15 -6.47
N THR A 29 17.58 -8.79 -7.61
CA THR A 29 18.58 -9.61 -8.29
C THR A 29 19.19 -8.82 -9.44
N GLN A 30 20.33 -9.27 -9.96
CA GLN A 30 20.89 -8.74 -11.21
C GLN A 30 20.66 -9.77 -12.32
N ASP A 31 20.14 -9.31 -13.45
CA ASP A 31 20.05 -10.13 -14.66
C ASP A 31 21.41 -10.22 -15.38
N ALA A 32 21.45 -10.99 -16.47
CA ALA A 32 22.66 -11.17 -17.27
C ALA A 32 23.18 -9.87 -17.92
N ASN A 33 22.37 -8.82 -17.94
CA ASN A 33 22.69 -7.49 -18.47
C ASN A 33 22.99 -6.48 -17.36
N PHE A 34 23.19 -6.93 -16.11
CA PHE A 34 23.40 -6.09 -14.92
C PHE A 34 22.23 -5.14 -14.58
N HIS A 35 21.05 -5.37 -15.16
CA HIS A 35 19.84 -4.68 -14.71
C HIS A 35 19.38 -5.25 -13.37
N ARG A 36 18.92 -4.33 -12.51
CA ARG A 36 18.36 -4.67 -11.21
C ARG A 36 16.90 -5.06 -11.39
N VAL A 37 16.58 -6.31 -11.13
CA VAL A 37 15.21 -6.84 -11.13
C VAL A 37 14.72 -6.88 -9.68
N PRO A 38 13.72 -6.08 -9.30
CA PRO A 38 13.17 -6.12 -7.95
C PRO A 38 12.60 -7.50 -7.61
N THR A 39 12.83 -7.97 -6.39
CA THR A 39 12.24 -9.20 -5.88
C THR A 39 11.18 -8.89 -4.83
N TYR A 40 10.09 -9.65 -4.85
CA TYR A 40 8.97 -9.43 -3.94
C TYR A 40 8.52 -10.74 -3.28
N ASN A 41 8.04 -10.62 -2.04
CA ASN A 41 7.28 -11.66 -1.35
C ASN A 41 5.79 -11.30 -1.40
N ASN A 42 4.97 -12.19 -1.94
CA ASN A 42 3.53 -11.96 -2.10
C ASN A 42 2.79 -12.40 -0.83
N ILE A 43 2.14 -11.45 -0.15
CA ILE A 43 1.38 -11.69 1.07
C ILE A 43 -0.09 -11.36 0.78
N PRO A 44 -0.99 -12.36 0.73
CA PRO A 44 -2.41 -12.11 0.58
C PRO A 44 -2.98 -11.54 1.89
N THR A 45 -3.77 -10.48 1.77
CA THR A 45 -4.49 -9.86 2.89
C THR A 45 -5.86 -9.36 2.43
N THR A 46 -6.64 -8.81 3.36
CA THR A 46 -7.88 -8.12 3.08
C THR A 46 -7.81 -6.70 3.60
N GLY A 47 -8.44 -5.78 2.87
CA GLY A 47 -8.42 -4.38 3.23
C GLY A 47 -9.58 -3.59 2.65
N GLN A 48 -9.63 -2.32 2.99
CA GLN A 48 -10.63 -1.37 2.49
C GLN A 48 -9.92 -0.24 1.76
N VAL A 49 -10.44 0.10 0.59
CA VAL A 49 -9.94 1.19 -0.23
C VAL A 49 -10.87 2.38 -0.05
N GLN A 50 -10.31 3.56 0.20
CA GLN A 50 -11.05 4.80 0.42
C GLN A 50 -10.40 5.95 -0.37
N ALA A 51 -11.23 6.88 -0.82
CA ALA A 51 -10.73 8.13 -1.37
C ALA A 51 -9.99 8.92 -0.26
N LEU A 52 -8.89 9.57 -0.64
CA LEU A 52 -8.16 10.45 0.28
C LEU A 52 -8.98 11.69 0.61
N THR A 53 -9.00 12.06 1.88
CA THR A 53 -9.71 13.25 2.34
C THR A 53 -8.83 14.50 2.19
N GLY A 54 -9.41 15.70 2.23
CA GLY A 54 -8.67 16.96 2.00
C GLY A 54 -7.46 17.21 2.93
N LYS A 55 -7.44 16.62 4.13
CA LYS A 55 -6.27 16.67 5.03
C LYS A 55 -5.16 15.72 4.59
N ASP A 56 -5.51 14.52 4.17
CA ASP A 56 -4.56 13.54 3.64
C ASP A 56 -3.94 14.05 2.32
N LEU A 57 -4.73 14.72 1.48
CA LEU A 57 -4.27 15.37 0.25
C LEU A 57 -3.23 16.46 0.52
N ARG A 58 -3.42 17.31 1.55
CA ARG A 58 -2.42 18.32 1.94
C ARG A 58 -1.10 17.70 2.40
N GLN A 59 -1.13 16.55 3.06
CA GLN A 59 0.08 15.83 3.47
C GLN A 59 0.83 15.26 2.25
N LEU A 60 0.10 14.77 1.24
CA LEU A 60 0.67 14.28 -0.01
C LEU A 60 1.20 15.41 -0.91
N GLU A 61 0.53 16.56 -0.93
CA GLU A 61 1.03 17.78 -1.58
C GLU A 61 2.37 18.23 -0.98
N ALA A 62 2.50 18.18 0.35
CA ALA A 62 3.78 18.46 1.02
C ALA A 62 4.90 17.46 0.62
N LEU A 63 4.53 16.27 0.15
CA LEU A 63 5.44 15.25 -0.37
C LEU A 63 5.59 15.29 -1.91
N ASN A 64 4.99 16.28 -2.59
CA ASN A 64 4.95 16.42 -4.05
C ASN A 64 4.42 15.17 -4.79
N VAL A 65 3.50 14.42 -4.18
CA VAL A 65 2.93 13.21 -4.80
C VAL A 65 1.79 13.57 -5.75
N GLN A 66 1.91 13.20 -7.02
CA GLN A 66 0.91 13.41 -8.08
C GLN A 66 0.42 12.06 -8.64
N GLY A 67 -0.88 11.90 -8.87
CA GLY A 67 -1.48 10.67 -9.44
C GLY A 67 -2.87 10.34 -8.88
N VAL A 68 -3.45 9.21 -9.32
CA VAL A 68 -4.65 8.63 -8.69
C VAL A 68 -4.21 8.08 -7.32
N ASN A 69 -4.43 8.89 -6.30
CA ASN A 69 -4.04 8.58 -4.94
C ASN A 69 -5.24 8.01 -4.18
N GLU A 70 -5.02 6.89 -3.50
CA GLU A 70 -6.04 6.22 -2.68
C GLU A 70 -5.47 5.92 -1.28
N ALA A 71 -6.35 5.88 -0.29
CA ALA A 71 -6.02 5.41 1.05
C ALA A 71 -6.45 3.95 1.18
N VAL A 72 -5.54 3.08 1.61
CA VAL A 72 -5.82 1.66 1.82
C VAL A 72 -5.62 1.30 3.28
N TYR A 73 -6.65 0.71 3.88
CA TYR A 73 -6.62 0.16 5.24
C TYR A 73 -6.38 -1.34 5.13
N LEU A 74 -5.29 -1.83 5.71
CA LEU A 74 -4.91 -3.24 5.66
C LEU A 74 -4.90 -3.87 7.05
N ASN A 75 -5.33 -5.13 7.13
CA ASN A 75 -5.13 -5.96 8.30
C ASN A 75 -3.69 -6.49 8.31
N GLY A 76 -2.91 -6.10 9.32
CA GLY A 76 -1.46 -6.36 9.41
C GLY A 76 -0.63 -5.06 9.45
N ASN A 77 0.62 -5.18 9.89
CA ASN A 77 1.58 -4.08 9.84
C ASN A 77 2.47 -4.22 8.59
N PHE A 78 2.09 -3.52 7.52
CA PHE A 78 2.88 -3.45 6.30
C PHE A 78 3.60 -2.10 6.25
N GLU A 79 4.92 -2.15 6.15
CA GLU A 79 5.74 -0.95 6.13
C GLU A 79 5.85 -0.42 4.70
N GLY A 80 5.30 0.76 4.42
CA GLY A 80 5.75 1.57 3.29
C GLY A 80 7.19 2.06 3.48
N VAL A 81 7.79 2.58 2.41
CA VAL A 81 9.20 3.02 2.29
C VAL A 81 9.83 3.47 3.62
N PHE A 82 10.56 2.56 4.27
CA PHE A 82 11.38 2.81 5.45
C PHE A 82 12.84 2.91 5.02
N ARG A 83 13.26 4.12 4.59
CA ARG A 83 14.61 4.38 4.06
C ARG A 83 15.76 3.95 4.98
N VAL A 84 15.57 4.01 6.30
CA VAL A 84 16.58 3.62 7.29
C VAL A 84 16.78 2.09 7.34
N LEU A 85 15.74 1.31 7.05
CA LEU A 85 15.81 -0.15 7.01
C LEU A 85 16.14 -0.70 5.61
N GLY A 86 16.36 0.19 4.63
CA GLY A 86 16.54 -0.21 3.23
C GLY A 86 15.29 -0.86 2.61
N LYS A 87 14.13 -0.68 3.25
CA LYS A 87 12.84 -1.25 2.81
C LYS A 87 12.04 -0.19 2.07
N GLY A 88 11.43 -0.55 0.96
CA GLY A 88 10.62 0.35 0.14
C GLY A 88 10.35 -0.20 -1.25
N GLY A 89 9.39 0.41 -1.93
CA GLY A 89 8.90 -0.09 -3.22
C GLY A 89 7.84 -1.17 -3.08
N ASP A 90 7.21 -1.31 -1.90
CA ASP A 90 6.11 -2.24 -1.72
C ASP A 90 4.94 -1.87 -2.64
N LEU A 91 4.38 -2.88 -3.30
CA LEU A 91 3.25 -2.73 -4.21
C LEU A 91 2.00 -3.36 -3.60
N LEU A 92 0.85 -2.77 -3.86
CA LEU A 92 -0.46 -3.37 -3.61
C LEU A 92 -1.11 -3.72 -4.94
N ILE A 93 -1.62 -4.94 -5.04
CA ILE A 93 -2.39 -5.40 -6.19
C ILE A 93 -3.82 -5.66 -5.74
N PHE A 94 -4.75 -4.92 -6.32
CA PHE A 94 -6.18 -5.10 -6.10
C PHE A 94 -6.97 -4.57 -7.31
N ASN A 95 -8.17 -5.10 -7.53
CA ASN A 95 -9.04 -4.71 -8.66
C ASN A 95 -8.37 -4.78 -10.05
N GLY A 96 -7.33 -5.61 -10.22
CA GLY A 96 -6.60 -5.76 -11.48
C GLY A 96 -5.53 -4.69 -11.74
N TYR A 97 -5.26 -3.80 -10.78
CA TYR A 97 -4.27 -2.74 -10.91
C TYR A 97 -3.18 -2.84 -9.84
N THR A 98 -2.02 -2.27 -10.17
CA THR A 98 -0.86 -2.20 -9.29
C THR A 98 -0.70 -0.79 -8.75
N TYR A 99 -0.55 -0.67 -7.44
CA TYR A 99 -0.38 0.58 -6.75
C TYR A 99 0.92 0.58 -5.96
N LEU A 100 1.66 1.67 -6.00
CA LEU A 100 2.88 1.86 -5.21
C LEU A 100 2.55 2.45 -3.84
N VAL A 101 3.07 1.85 -2.78
CA VAL A 101 2.97 2.40 -1.43
C VAL A 101 3.90 3.59 -1.28
N MET A 102 3.33 4.80 -1.21
CA MET A 102 4.08 6.05 -1.12
C MET A 102 4.39 6.44 0.32
N ALA A 103 3.40 6.30 1.21
CA ALA A 103 3.53 6.68 2.60
C ALA A 103 2.67 5.81 3.52
N VAL A 104 3.16 5.59 4.74
CA VAL A 104 2.36 5.05 5.84
C VAL A 104 1.73 6.23 6.57
N LEU A 105 0.41 6.37 6.47
CA LEU A 105 -0.34 7.44 7.13
C LEU A 105 -0.59 7.10 8.61
N GLU A 106 -0.89 5.84 8.90
CA GLU A 106 -1.11 5.36 10.27
C GLU A 106 -0.51 3.97 10.46
N ARG A 107 0.19 3.76 11.57
CA ARG A 107 0.85 2.50 11.91
C ARG A 107 0.40 2.03 13.27
N TRP A 108 -0.23 0.87 13.30
CA TRP A 108 -0.61 0.16 14.51
C TRP A 108 0.00 -1.24 14.51
N SER A 109 -0.10 -1.94 15.64
CA SER A 109 0.45 -3.29 15.78
C SER A 109 -0.22 -4.32 14.86
N ASP A 110 -1.47 -4.08 14.53
CA ASP A 110 -2.42 -5.03 13.94
C ASP A 110 -3.06 -4.51 12.65
N TRP A 111 -2.92 -3.23 12.33
CA TRP A 111 -3.40 -2.64 11.08
C TRP A 111 -2.58 -1.40 10.68
N CYS A 112 -2.67 -1.03 9.41
CA CYS A 112 -2.05 0.19 8.90
C CYS A 112 -2.95 0.90 7.88
N LYS A 113 -2.80 2.22 7.78
CA LYS A 113 -3.36 3.06 6.72
C LYS A 113 -2.23 3.50 5.80
N LEU A 114 -2.33 3.17 4.52
CA LEU A 114 -1.32 3.46 3.50
C LEU A 114 -1.88 4.46 2.49
N ALA A 115 -1.05 5.42 2.07
CA ALA A 115 -1.30 6.20 0.87
C ALA A 115 -0.62 5.51 -0.31
N VAL A 116 -1.41 5.21 -1.33
CA VAL A 116 -0.93 4.53 -2.53
C VAL A 116 -1.22 5.34 -3.77
N VAL A 117 -0.35 5.19 -4.77
CA VAL A 117 -0.52 5.81 -6.09
C VAL A 117 -0.57 4.72 -7.15
N MET A 118 -1.58 4.78 -8.01
CA MET A 118 -1.70 3.84 -9.13
C MET A 118 -0.45 3.95 -10.02
N GLN A 119 0.19 2.81 -10.29
CA GLN A 119 1.26 2.75 -11.27
C GLN A 119 0.64 2.59 -12.66
N MET A 120 1.05 3.42 -13.61
CA MET A 120 0.81 3.11 -15.01
C MET A 120 1.70 1.92 -15.35
N ASP A 121 1.08 0.84 -15.79
CA ASP A 121 1.78 -0.40 -16.11
C ASP A 121 2.88 -0.09 -17.15
N SER A 122 4.14 -0.16 -16.75
CA SER A 122 5.24 -0.24 -17.72
C SER A 122 5.31 -1.71 -18.15
N THR A 123 4.42 -2.10 -19.06
CA THR A 123 4.66 -3.31 -19.85
C THR A 123 6.05 -3.22 -20.48
N PRO A 124 6.88 -4.27 -20.38
CA PRO A 124 8.24 -4.29 -20.93
C PRO A 124 8.26 -4.16 -22.46
#